data_AF-A0A9W8S0B7-F1
#
_entry.id   AF-A0A9W8S0B7-F1
#
_cell.length_a   1.000
_cell.length_b   1.000
_cell.length_c   1.000
_cell.angle_alpha   90.00
_cell.angle_beta   90.00
_cell.angle_gamma   90.00
#
_symmetry.space_group_name_H-M   'P 1'
#
loop_
_entity.id
_entity.type
_entity.pdbx_description
1 polymer ?
#
loop_
_entity_poly.entity_id
_entity_poly.type
_entity_poly.pdbx_seq_one_letter_code
_entity_poly.pdbx_strand_id
1 'polypeptide(L)'
;MEYWLLVVGTLLVAVYFLSTAIYQVNFHPLAPYNGSYVAAISSSWYEWYWNYLLNGRMLFEIERLHQLHGPVVRIGPNDLSVNDPEVFMDMTRVSSGFTKDPNLYRWISLPGTSIGETNPENHRIRRKVLTPALSGSRVNELAPFISTKVKQLLDRFDILSRDSLLVDFDSACKALTMDIISKVVLGQDINCVEQPCFKNDFTDQFRQALSAGWFPTAFPSISAMALNLSSTFLSRIIPNPMMDFRRSRIKKSGRGR
;
A
#
# COMPACT_ATOMS: atom_id res chain seq x y z
N MET A 1 35.76 -5.90 -33.98
CA MET A 1 35.09 -4.58 -34.08
C MET A 1 33.92 -4.43 -33.10
N GLU A 2 33.26 -5.51 -32.67
CA GLU A 2 32.05 -5.44 -31.82
C GLU A 2 32.28 -4.93 -30.38
N TYR A 3 33.45 -5.21 -29.78
CA TYR A 3 33.75 -4.79 -28.40
C TYR A 3 33.85 -3.26 -28.20
N TRP A 4 34.26 -2.51 -29.23
CA TRP A 4 34.39 -1.06 -29.13
C TRP A 4 33.03 -0.36 -29.00
N LEU A 5 32.00 -0.87 -29.67
CA LEU A 5 30.63 -0.34 -29.54
C LEU A 5 30.09 -0.58 -28.12
N LEU A 6 30.38 -1.73 -27.52
CA LEU A 6 29.99 -2.02 -26.14
C LEU A 6 30.71 -1.09 -25.17
N VAL A 7 32.03 -0.92 -25.31
CA VAL A 7 32.82 -0.02 -24.44
C VAL A 7 32.35 1.43 -24.55
N VAL A 8 32.14 1.94 -25.76
CA VAL A 8 31.62 3.29 -25.97
C VAL A 8 30.21 3.43 -25.39
N GLY A 9 29.35 2.44 -25.59
CA GLY A 9 28.01 2.41 -24.99
C GLY A 9 28.05 2.46 -23.46
N THR A 10 28.88 1.64 -22.82
CA THR A 10 29.05 1.63 -21.35
C THR A 10 29.59 2.97 -20.84
N LEU A 11 30.56 3.57 -21.53
CA LEU A 11 31.10 4.87 -21.17
C LEU A 11 30.06 5.99 -21.27
N LEU A 12 29.26 6.02 -22.33
CA LEU A 12 28.18 7.01 -22.49
C LEU A 12 27.14 6.88 -21.37
N VAL A 13 26.76 5.65 -21.02
CA VAL A 13 25.83 5.39 -19.91
C VAL A 13 26.42 5.86 -18.58
N ALA A 14 27.69 5.54 -18.31
CA ALA A 14 28.36 5.98 -17.08
C ALA A 14 28.45 7.51 -16.98
N VAL A 15 28.82 8.18 -18.07
CA VAL A 15 28.88 9.65 -18.14
C VAL A 15 27.48 10.27 -17.93
N TYR A 16 26.44 9.69 -18.52
CA TYR A 16 25.06 10.14 -18.34
C TYR A 16 24.59 10.04 -16.88
N PHE A 17 24.83 8.90 -16.21
CA PHE A 17 24.46 8.75 -14.81
C PHE A 17 25.29 9.66 -13.88
N LEU A 18 26.58 9.82 -14.15
CA LEU A 18 27.45 10.67 -13.36
C LEU A 18 27.07 12.16 -13.51
N SER A 19 26.83 12.63 -14.73
CA SER A 19 26.40 14.01 -14.97
C SER A 19 25.04 14.31 -14.33
N THR A 20 24.12 13.35 -14.40
CA THR A 20 22.82 13.44 -13.72
C THR A 20 22.98 13.49 -12.20
N ALA A 21 23.83 12.65 -11.61
CA ALA A 21 24.08 12.67 -10.17
C ALA A 21 24.68 14.00 -9.70
N ILE A 22 25.66 14.53 -10.44
CA ILE A 22 26.26 15.85 -10.14
C ILE A 22 25.20 16.95 -10.22
N TYR A 23 24.36 16.95 -11.26
CA TYR A 23 23.26 17.90 -11.40
C TYR A 23 22.28 17.81 -10.23
N GLN A 24 21.83 16.59 -9.89
CA GLN A 24 20.83 16.36 -8.86
C GLN A 24 21.29 16.84 -7.48
N VAL A 25 22.57 16.63 -7.15
CA VAL A 25 23.11 16.99 -5.84
C VAL A 25 23.41 18.49 -5.73
N ASN A 26 23.94 19.12 -6.78
CA ASN A 26 24.50 20.47 -6.68
C ASN A 26 23.65 21.56 -7.31
N PHE A 27 22.94 21.26 -8.40
CA PHE A 27 22.27 22.27 -9.25
C PHE A 27 20.74 22.13 -9.28
N HIS A 28 20.19 21.05 -8.71
CA HIS A 28 18.76 20.85 -8.65
C HIS A 28 18.08 21.94 -7.80
N PRO A 29 16.86 22.39 -8.13
CA PRO A 29 16.12 23.35 -7.31
C PRO A 29 15.93 22.93 -5.84
N LEU A 30 15.96 21.62 -5.58
CA LEU A 30 15.88 21.04 -4.22
C LEU A 30 17.25 20.77 -3.58
N ALA A 31 18.37 21.12 -4.22
CA ALA A 31 19.71 20.98 -3.66
C ALA A 31 19.94 21.75 -2.34
N PRO A 32 19.27 22.89 -2.05
CA PRO A 32 19.39 23.55 -0.75
C PRO A 32 18.85 22.73 0.44
N TYR A 33 18.01 21.73 0.20
CA TYR A 33 17.46 20.87 1.24
C TYR A 33 18.38 19.69 1.51
N ASN A 34 18.84 19.59 2.76
CA ASN A 34 19.68 18.48 3.21
C ASN A 34 18.88 17.17 3.29
N GLY A 35 19.59 16.04 3.23
CA GLY A 35 18.98 14.71 3.27
C GLY A 35 19.96 13.65 2.80
N SER A 36 19.43 12.53 2.30
CA SER A 36 20.27 11.47 1.74
C SER A 36 20.72 11.82 0.32
N TYR A 37 22.04 11.88 0.08
CA TYR A 37 22.58 12.08 -1.27
C TYR A 37 22.16 10.96 -2.23
N VAL A 38 22.04 9.73 -1.73
CA VAL A 38 21.56 8.59 -2.54
C VAL A 38 20.12 8.83 -2.97
N ALA A 39 19.28 9.32 -2.06
CA ALA A 39 17.89 9.65 -2.34
C ALA A 39 17.78 10.82 -3.33
N ALA A 40 18.64 11.83 -3.22
CA ALA A 40 18.68 12.97 -4.16
C ALA A 40 18.98 12.52 -5.61
N ILE A 41 19.76 11.46 -5.80
CA ILE A 41 20.10 10.91 -7.13
C ILE A 41 18.99 10.02 -7.67
N SER A 42 18.41 9.15 -6.82
CA SER A 42 17.35 8.22 -7.25
C SER A 42 16.43 7.82 -6.09
N SER A 43 15.15 8.14 -6.22
CA SER A 43 14.10 7.69 -5.27
C SER A 43 13.91 6.18 -5.33
N SER A 44 13.83 5.61 -6.54
CA SER A 44 13.67 4.18 -6.81
C SER A 44 14.62 3.28 -6.03
N TRP A 45 15.93 3.55 -6.10
CA TRP A 45 16.95 2.72 -5.44
C TRP A 45 16.93 2.90 -3.93
N TYR A 46 16.69 4.13 -3.46
CA TYR A 46 16.63 4.45 -2.05
C TYR A 46 15.43 3.78 -1.37
N GLU A 47 14.24 3.93 -1.94
CA GLU A 47 13.02 3.26 -1.47
C GLU A 47 13.17 1.75 -1.49
N TRP A 48 13.70 1.18 -2.57
CA TRP A 48 13.90 -0.27 -2.67
C TRP A 48 14.85 -0.79 -1.57
N TYR A 49 15.98 -0.13 -1.35
CA TYR A 49 16.94 -0.53 -0.33
C TYR A 49 16.28 -0.56 1.06
N TRP A 50 15.61 0.52 1.45
CA TRP A 50 15.05 0.63 2.79
C TRP A 50 13.77 -0.19 2.99
N ASN A 51 12.91 -0.28 1.98
CA ASN A 51 11.64 -0.99 2.11
C ASN A 51 11.75 -2.48 1.81
N TYR A 52 12.52 -2.88 0.79
CA TYR A 52 12.64 -4.28 0.40
C TYR A 52 13.80 -4.98 1.10
N LEU A 53 15.04 -4.46 1.00
CA LEU A 53 16.20 -5.13 1.59
C LEU A 53 16.23 -5.02 3.12
N LEU A 54 15.74 -3.91 3.66
CA LEU A 54 15.73 -3.67 5.11
C LEU A 54 14.35 -3.86 5.77
N ASN A 55 13.40 -4.49 5.09
CA ASN A 55 12.07 -4.84 5.62
C ASN A 55 11.27 -3.63 6.16
N GLY A 56 11.11 -2.58 5.35
CA GLY A 56 10.26 -1.44 5.68
C GLY A 56 10.88 -0.41 6.63
N ARG A 57 12.21 -0.34 6.72
CA ARG A 57 12.91 0.59 7.65
C ARG A 57 12.99 2.03 7.17
N MET A 58 12.42 2.36 6.00
CA MET A 58 12.49 3.71 5.44
C MET A 58 11.88 4.77 6.37
N LEU A 59 10.80 4.43 7.08
CA LEU A 59 10.16 5.34 8.04
C LEU A 59 11.15 5.82 9.11
N PHE A 60 11.90 4.88 9.71
CA PHE A 60 12.89 5.19 10.74
C PHE A 60 14.09 5.96 10.19
N GLU A 61 14.46 5.69 8.94
CA GLU A 61 15.51 6.46 8.28
C GLU A 61 15.07 7.90 8.01
N ILE A 62 13.84 8.13 7.57
CA ILE A 62 13.28 9.48 7.39
C ILE A 62 13.24 10.22 8.73
N GLU A 63 12.82 9.54 9.81
CA GLU A 63 12.85 10.09 11.17
C GLU A 63 14.28 10.50 11.57
N ARG A 64 15.26 9.63 11.36
CA ARG A 64 16.68 9.92 11.62
C ARG A 64 17.17 11.12 10.81
N LEU A 65 16.79 11.23 9.53
CA LEU A 65 17.14 12.37 8.69
C LEU A 65 16.55 13.67 9.23
N HIS A 66 15.30 13.67 9.68
CA HIS A 66 14.68 14.82 10.32
C HIS A 66 15.39 15.24 11.61
N GLN A 67 15.84 14.27 12.42
CA GLN A 67 16.63 14.55 13.63
C GLN A 67 17.97 15.24 13.31
N LEU A 68 18.58 14.94 12.16
CA LEU A 68 19.88 15.49 11.76
C LEU A 68 19.81 16.80 10.97
N HIS A 69 18.82 16.91 10.09
CA HIS A 69 18.76 17.97 9.08
C HIS A 69 17.60 18.95 9.30
N GLY A 70 16.71 18.66 10.25
CA GLY A 70 15.60 19.52 10.64
C GLY A 70 14.27 19.14 10.00
N PRO A 71 13.30 20.07 9.99
CA PRO A 71 11.90 19.77 9.66
C PRO A 71 11.65 19.48 8.18
N VAL A 72 12.57 19.85 7.28
CA VAL A 72 12.43 19.58 5.84
C VAL A 72 13.66 18.84 5.36
N VAL A 73 13.46 17.63 4.84
CA VAL A 73 14.55 16.79 4.33
C VAL A 73 14.26 16.26 2.94
N ARG A 74 15.28 16.19 2.10
CA ARG A 74 15.16 15.63 0.75
C ARG A 74 15.24 14.11 0.78
N ILE A 75 14.19 13.45 0.28
CA ILE A 75 14.03 11.98 0.25
C ILE A 75 13.90 11.41 -1.17
N GLY A 76 14.02 12.27 -2.18
CA GLY A 76 14.02 11.90 -3.59
C GLY A 76 14.53 13.04 -4.47
N PRO A 77 14.70 12.83 -5.78
CA PRO A 77 15.08 13.89 -6.69
C PRO A 77 14.09 15.05 -6.66
N ASN A 78 12.79 14.74 -6.62
CA ASN A 78 11.69 15.70 -6.59
C ASN A 78 10.84 15.63 -5.30
N ASP A 79 11.34 14.93 -4.27
CA ASP A 79 10.55 14.56 -3.11
C ASP A 79 11.17 15.14 -1.82
N LEU A 80 10.35 15.88 -1.08
CA LEU A 80 10.66 16.39 0.24
C LEU A 80 9.78 15.69 1.27
N SER A 81 10.39 15.31 2.39
CA SER A 81 9.66 14.97 3.61
C SER A 81 9.62 16.20 4.50
N VAL A 82 8.43 16.52 5.00
CA VAL A 82 8.20 17.67 5.86
C VAL A 82 7.59 17.19 7.17
N ASN A 83 8.30 17.44 8.26
CA ASN A 83 7.90 17.16 9.62
C ASN A 83 7.47 18.47 10.30
N ASP A 84 6.34 19.00 9.85
CA ASP A 84 5.71 20.22 10.36
C ASP A 84 4.18 20.03 10.40
N PRO A 85 3.55 20.08 11.60
CA PRO A 85 2.11 19.97 11.74
C PRO A 85 1.32 21.02 10.96
N GLU A 86 1.82 22.25 10.82
CA GLU A 86 1.13 23.33 10.10
C GLU A 86 1.07 23.03 8.60
N VAL A 87 2.19 22.58 8.03
CA VAL A 87 2.25 22.15 6.62
C VAL A 87 1.32 20.97 6.38
N PHE A 88 1.26 20.01 7.30
CA PHE A 88 0.33 18.88 7.20
C PHE A 88 -1.13 19.35 7.21
N MET A 89 -1.49 20.28 8.10
CA MET A 89 -2.85 20.83 8.16
C MET A 89 -3.21 21.58 6.88
N ASP A 90 -2.30 22.41 6.36
CA ASP A 90 -2.52 23.16 5.11
C ASP A 90 -2.65 22.23 3.90
N MET A 91 -1.82 21.19 3.82
CA MET A 91 -1.86 20.20 2.75
C MET A 91 -3.15 19.36 2.78
N THR A 92 -3.62 18.99 3.97
CA THR A 92 -4.79 18.11 4.14
C THR A 92 -6.13 18.84 4.23
N ARG A 93 -6.10 20.18 4.32
CA ARG A 93 -7.30 21.01 4.34
C ARG A 93 -8.19 20.74 3.13
N VAL A 94 -9.51 20.77 3.35
CA VAL A 94 -10.49 20.76 2.25
C VAL A 94 -10.20 21.96 1.34
N SER A 95 -10.12 21.71 0.03
CA SER A 95 -9.72 22.67 -1.01
C SER A 95 -8.26 23.09 -1.01
N SER A 96 -7.35 22.31 -0.41
CA SER A 96 -5.92 22.49 -0.66
C SER A 96 -5.62 22.29 -2.15
N GLY A 97 -4.60 22.98 -2.66
CA GLY A 97 -4.11 22.80 -4.02
C GLY A 97 -3.26 21.54 -4.21
N PHE A 98 -2.97 20.81 -3.14
CA PHE A 98 -2.13 19.62 -3.17
C PHE A 98 -2.91 18.42 -3.69
N THR A 99 -2.30 17.72 -4.63
CA THR A 99 -2.85 16.49 -5.21
C THR A 99 -2.02 15.29 -4.81
N LYS A 100 -2.64 14.12 -4.87
CA LYS A 100 -1.96 12.84 -4.68
C LYS A 100 -1.00 12.60 -5.86
N ASP A 101 0.20 12.10 -5.57
CA ASP A 101 1.14 11.70 -6.61
C ASP A 101 0.55 10.55 -7.47
N PRO A 102 0.33 10.76 -8.78
CA PRO A 102 -0.15 9.74 -9.68
C PRO A 102 0.77 8.52 -9.78
N ASN A 103 2.09 8.68 -9.59
CA ASN A 103 3.03 7.58 -9.70
C ASN A 103 2.87 6.62 -8.52
N LEU A 104 2.91 7.14 -7.28
CA LEU A 104 2.67 6.35 -6.09
C LEU A 104 1.29 5.66 -6.13
N TYR A 105 0.23 6.44 -6.30
CA TYR A 105 -1.15 5.92 -6.19
C TYR A 105 -1.55 4.95 -7.31
N ARG A 106 -0.85 4.96 -8.45
CA ARG A 106 -1.00 3.96 -9.50
C ARG A 106 -0.57 2.55 -9.04
N TRP A 107 0.40 2.46 -8.13
CA TRP A 107 0.98 1.19 -7.71
C TRP A 107 0.50 0.72 -6.34
N ILE A 108 0.11 1.64 -5.45
CA ILE A 108 -0.39 1.30 -4.10
C ILE A 108 -1.92 1.15 -4.04
N SER A 109 -2.64 1.46 -5.11
CA SER A 109 -4.10 1.37 -5.17
C SER A 109 -4.58 0.78 -6.49
N LEU A 110 -5.85 0.37 -6.52
CA LEU A 110 -6.50 -0.13 -7.72
C LEU A 110 -7.14 1.02 -8.52
N PRO A 111 -7.07 0.97 -9.86
CA PRO A 111 -7.79 1.91 -10.72
C PRO A 111 -9.29 1.96 -10.39
N GLY A 112 -9.85 3.16 -10.36
CA GLY A 112 -11.28 3.36 -10.12
C GLY A 112 -11.72 3.38 -8.66
N THR A 113 -10.79 3.20 -7.70
CA THR A 113 -11.09 3.36 -6.27
C THR A 113 -11.12 4.83 -5.85
N SER A 114 -11.91 5.17 -4.83
CA SER A 114 -11.88 6.53 -4.27
C SER A 114 -10.53 6.85 -3.63
N ILE A 115 -9.83 5.86 -3.07
CA ILE A 115 -8.53 6.08 -2.43
C ILE A 115 -7.43 6.32 -3.47
N GLY A 116 -7.45 5.59 -4.59
CA GLY A 116 -6.47 5.70 -5.67
C GLY A 116 -6.67 6.86 -6.64
N GLU A 117 -7.84 7.49 -6.66
CA GLU A 117 -8.14 8.59 -7.58
C GLU A 117 -7.32 9.84 -7.22
N THR A 118 -6.47 10.26 -8.15
CA THR A 118 -5.59 11.44 -8.01
C THR A 118 -6.19 12.70 -8.61
N ASN A 119 -7.16 12.58 -9.53
CA ASN A 119 -7.90 13.73 -10.04
C ASN A 119 -8.94 14.20 -9.00
N PRO A 120 -8.86 15.45 -8.51
CA PRO A 120 -9.75 15.94 -7.45
C PRO A 120 -11.25 15.87 -7.80
N GLU A 121 -11.62 16.11 -9.05
CA GLU A 121 -13.02 16.11 -9.48
C GLU A 121 -13.60 14.70 -9.54
N ASN A 122 -12.85 13.76 -10.13
CA ASN A 122 -13.23 12.35 -10.12
C ASN A 122 -13.27 11.80 -8.69
N HIS A 123 -12.32 12.20 -7.84
CA HIS A 123 -12.26 11.81 -6.44
C HIS A 123 -13.52 12.30 -5.70
N ARG A 124 -13.96 13.54 -5.94
CA ARG A 124 -15.19 14.12 -5.38
C ARG A 124 -16.42 13.30 -5.76
N ILE A 125 -16.54 12.91 -7.03
CA ILE A 125 -17.65 12.07 -7.52
C ILE A 125 -17.64 10.71 -6.82
N ARG A 126 -16.50 10.01 -6.80
CA ARG A 126 -16.37 8.68 -6.16
C ARG A 126 -16.67 8.76 -4.67
N ARG A 127 -16.16 9.78 -3.98
CA ARG A 127 -16.38 9.98 -2.55
C ARG A 127 -17.85 10.23 -2.23
N LYS A 128 -18.56 11.02 -3.07
CA LYS A 128 -19.99 11.31 -2.89
C LYS A 128 -20.85 10.04 -2.86
N VAL A 129 -20.48 9.01 -3.60
CA VAL A 129 -21.18 7.71 -3.60
C VAL A 129 -20.95 6.93 -2.30
N LEU A 130 -19.75 7.01 -1.72
CA LEU A 130 -19.38 6.24 -0.53
C LEU A 130 -19.82 6.90 0.79
N THR A 131 -19.86 8.24 0.85
CA THR A 131 -20.15 8.98 2.08
C THR A 131 -21.46 8.56 2.79
N PRO A 132 -22.60 8.34 2.10
CA PRO A 132 -23.84 7.92 2.77
C PRO A 132 -23.73 6.59 3.51
N ALA A 133 -22.94 5.64 2.97
CA ALA A 133 -22.70 4.33 3.59
C ALA A 133 -21.89 4.43 4.89
N LEU A 134 -21.15 5.52 5.09
CA LEU A 134 -20.33 5.80 6.26
C LEU A 134 -20.91 6.93 7.13
N SER A 135 -22.20 7.24 6.98
CA SER A 135 -22.87 8.25 7.80
C SER A 135 -23.05 7.78 9.25
N GLY A 136 -23.14 8.73 10.19
CA GLY A 136 -23.32 8.41 11.61
C GLY A 136 -24.55 7.53 11.89
N SER A 137 -25.65 7.72 11.15
CA SER A 137 -26.84 6.86 11.24
C SER A 137 -26.52 5.41 10.87
N ARG A 138 -25.80 5.19 9.76
CA ARG A 138 -25.39 3.84 9.33
C ARG A 138 -24.42 3.19 10.31
N VAL A 139 -23.53 3.97 10.92
CA VAL A 139 -22.62 3.48 11.96
C VAL A 139 -23.43 3.03 13.20
N ASN A 140 -24.42 3.79 13.63
CA ASN A 140 -25.29 3.43 14.74
C ASN A 140 -26.12 2.16 14.44
N GLU A 141 -26.64 2.02 13.22
CA GLU A 141 -27.33 0.80 12.76
C GLU A 141 -26.42 -0.44 12.80
N LEU A 142 -25.11 -0.27 12.61
CA LEU A 142 -24.13 -1.36 12.63
C LEU A 142 -23.69 -1.77 14.05
N ALA A 143 -23.86 -0.90 15.05
CA ALA A 143 -23.39 -1.14 16.42
C ALA A 143 -23.92 -2.43 17.07
N PRO A 144 -25.20 -2.82 16.92
CA PRO A 144 -25.70 -4.10 17.44
C PRO A 144 -25.03 -5.33 16.78
N PHE A 145 -24.74 -5.23 15.48
CA PHE A 145 -24.04 -6.28 14.74
C PHE A 145 -22.59 -6.42 15.24
N ILE A 146 -21.88 -5.31 15.40
CA ILE A 146 -20.52 -5.30 15.96
C ILE A 146 -20.51 -5.91 17.36
N SER A 147 -21.48 -5.53 18.21
CA SER A 147 -21.60 -6.07 19.57
C SER A 147 -21.80 -7.59 19.58
N THR A 148 -22.63 -8.10 18.65
CA THR A 148 -22.80 -9.55 18.45
C THR A 148 -21.48 -10.21 18.07
N LYS A 149 -20.72 -9.64 17.13
CA LYS A 149 -19.44 -10.20 16.68
C LYS A 149 -18.36 -10.17 17.76
N VAL A 150 -18.33 -9.11 18.58
CA VAL A 150 -17.45 -9.02 19.75
C VAL A 150 -17.82 -10.11 20.77
N LYS A 151 -19.11 -10.28 21.06
CA LYS A 151 -19.57 -11.35 21.96
C LYS A 151 -19.16 -12.73 21.44
N GLN A 152 -19.35 -13.02 20.16
CA GLN A 152 -18.91 -14.27 19.54
C GLN A 152 -17.40 -14.49 19.70
N LEU A 153 -16.59 -13.44 19.55
CA LEU A 153 -15.14 -13.54 19.75
C LEU A 153 -14.78 -13.84 21.22
N LEU A 154 -15.45 -13.20 22.17
CA LEU A 154 -15.25 -13.45 23.60
C LEU A 154 -15.68 -14.87 23.99
N ASP A 155 -16.83 -15.34 23.51
CA ASP A 155 -17.30 -16.72 23.73
C ASP A 155 -16.27 -17.74 23.19
N ARG A 156 -15.60 -17.43 22.07
CA ARG A 156 -14.51 -18.26 21.52
C ARG A 156 -13.27 -18.24 22.42
N PHE A 157 -12.90 -17.10 22.98
CA PHE A 157 -11.79 -17.02 23.93
C PHE A 157 -12.08 -17.80 25.20
N ASP A 158 -13.31 -17.76 25.71
CA ASP A 158 -13.71 -18.54 26.89
C ASP A 158 -13.58 -20.05 26.64
N ILE A 159 -13.96 -20.53 25.46
CA ILE A 159 -13.78 -21.94 25.07
C ILE A 159 -12.30 -22.32 25.01
N LEU A 160 -11.49 -21.54 24.29
CA LEU A 160 -10.06 -21.82 24.12
C LEU A 160 -9.29 -21.73 25.44
N SER A 161 -9.70 -20.83 26.33
CA SER A 161 -9.13 -20.68 27.66
C SER A 161 -9.39 -21.90 28.55
N ARG A 162 -10.55 -22.55 28.45
CA ARG A 162 -10.87 -23.77 29.21
C ARG A 162 -9.94 -24.92 28.84
N ASP A 163 -9.57 -24.99 27.56
CA ASP A 163 -8.67 -26.01 27.03
C ASP A 163 -7.18 -25.62 27.17
N SER A 164 -6.88 -24.49 27.83
CA SER A 164 -5.51 -23.94 27.98
C SER A 164 -4.75 -23.79 26.64
N LEU A 165 -5.48 -23.49 25.57
CA LEU A 165 -4.92 -23.31 24.23
C LEU A 165 -4.40 -21.89 24.05
N LEU A 166 -3.24 -21.77 23.39
CA LEU A 166 -2.70 -20.47 23.00
C LEU A 166 -3.56 -19.85 21.90
N VAL A 167 -3.80 -18.55 22.03
CA VAL A 167 -4.60 -17.77 21.10
C VAL A 167 -3.72 -16.76 20.38
N ASP A 168 -3.73 -16.80 19.05
CA ASP A 168 -3.18 -15.72 18.24
C ASP A 168 -4.16 -14.55 18.19
N PHE A 169 -3.87 -13.52 18.99
CA PHE A 169 -4.71 -12.33 19.11
C PHE A 169 -4.73 -11.50 17.80
N ASP A 170 -3.63 -11.48 17.05
CA ASP A 170 -3.55 -10.74 15.78
C ASP A 170 -4.52 -11.34 14.74
N SER A 171 -4.54 -12.67 14.63
CA SER A 171 -5.49 -13.38 13.78
C SER A 171 -6.94 -13.19 14.22
N ALA A 172 -7.21 -13.22 15.53
CA ALA A 172 -8.54 -12.96 16.08
C ALA A 172 -9.06 -11.53 15.76
N CYS A 173 -8.23 -10.51 15.95
CA CYS A 173 -8.60 -9.12 15.59
C CYS A 173 -8.87 -8.99 14.09
N LYS A 174 -8.01 -9.56 13.25
CA LYS A 174 -8.20 -9.55 11.79
C LYS A 174 -9.50 -10.23 11.36
N ALA A 175 -9.83 -11.36 11.98
CA ALA A 175 -11.08 -12.07 11.73
C ALA A 175 -12.31 -11.21 12.09
N LEU A 176 -12.30 -10.58 13.26
CA LEU A 176 -13.37 -9.68 13.69
C LEU A 176 -13.53 -8.49 12.73
N THR A 177 -12.44 -7.81 12.42
CA THR A 177 -12.46 -6.66 11.48
C THR A 177 -12.99 -7.07 10.12
N MET A 178 -12.63 -8.26 9.64
CA MET A 178 -13.07 -8.74 8.33
C MET A 178 -14.54 -9.15 8.30
N ASP A 179 -15.09 -9.69 9.38
CA ASP A 179 -16.54 -9.92 9.48
C ASP A 179 -17.33 -8.59 9.47
N ILE A 180 -16.81 -7.56 10.15
CA ILE A 180 -17.43 -6.22 10.16
C ILE A 180 -17.35 -5.57 8.77
N ILE A 181 -16.16 -5.53 8.15
CA ILE A 181 -15.96 -4.91 6.84
C ILE A 181 -16.75 -5.64 5.75
N SER A 182 -16.76 -6.98 5.76
CA SER A 182 -17.54 -7.75 4.79
C SER A 182 -19.04 -7.50 4.93
N LYS A 183 -19.55 -7.35 6.16
CA LYS A 183 -20.95 -6.95 6.37
C LYS A 183 -21.27 -5.60 5.73
N VAL A 184 -20.38 -4.62 5.89
CA VAL A 184 -20.56 -3.27 5.34
C VAL A 184 -20.46 -3.26 3.80
N VAL A 185 -19.46 -3.94 3.25
CA VAL A 185 -19.13 -3.87 1.80
C VAL A 185 -19.94 -4.86 0.97
N LEU A 186 -20.21 -6.05 1.50
CA LEU A 186 -20.86 -7.17 0.79
C LEU A 186 -22.29 -7.46 1.29
N GLY A 187 -22.76 -6.75 2.33
CA GLY A 187 -24.06 -6.99 2.97
C GLY A 187 -24.11 -8.24 3.86
N GLN A 188 -23.03 -9.02 3.89
CA GLN A 188 -22.91 -10.30 4.60
C GLN A 188 -21.53 -10.42 5.22
N ASP A 189 -21.47 -11.00 6.40
CA ASP A 189 -20.24 -11.42 7.04
C ASP A 189 -19.72 -12.75 6.48
N ILE A 190 -18.41 -12.94 6.58
CA ILE A 190 -17.72 -14.15 6.07
C ILE A 190 -17.46 -15.18 7.17
N ASN A 191 -17.85 -14.89 8.41
CA ASN A 191 -17.73 -15.72 9.61
C ASN A 191 -16.29 -16.17 9.87
N CYS A 192 -15.33 -15.25 9.76
CA CYS A 192 -13.93 -15.50 10.09
C CYS A 192 -13.72 -15.78 11.58
N VAL A 193 -14.51 -15.16 12.47
CA VAL A 193 -14.37 -15.36 13.93
C VAL A 193 -14.64 -16.82 14.34
N GLU A 194 -15.54 -17.49 13.62
CA GLU A 194 -15.93 -18.88 13.90
C GLU A 194 -14.95 -19.90 13.30
N GLN A 195 -14.09 -19.49 12.36
CA GLN A 195 -13.13 -20.40 11.75
C GLN A 195 -12.12 -20.94 12.78
N PRO A 196 -11.66 -22.19 12.63
CA PRO A 196 -10.52 -22.69 13.38
C PRO A 196 -9.32 -21.75 13.24
N CYS A 197 -8.64 -21.45 14.35
CA CYS A 197 -7.51 -20.53 14.40
C CYS A 197 -7.79 -19.13 13.82
N PHE A 198 -9.05 -18.70 13.73
CA PHE A 198 -9.45 -17.42 13.14
C PHE A 198 -9.00 -17.24 11.69
N LYS A 199 -8.87 -18.36 10.95
CA LYS A 199 -8.31 -18.36 9.60
C LYS A 199 -9.05 -17.39 8.68
N ASN A 200 -8.27 -16.61 7.94
CA ASN A 200 -8.77 -15.61 7.02
C ASN A 200 -7.97 -15.62 5.72
N ASP A 201 -8.48 -16.38 4.74
CA ASP A 201 -7.84 -16.52 3.42
C ASP A 201 -7.64 -15.16 2.75
N PHE A 202 -8.53 -14.18 2.96
CA PHE A 202 -8.40 -12.86 2.37
C PHE A 202 -7.22 -12.10 2.96
N THR A 203 -7.01 -12.11 4.28
CA THR A 203 -5.89 -11.38 4.90
C THR A 203 -4.54 -12.02 4.57
N ASP A 204 -4.48 -13.35 4.49
CA ASP A 204 -3.25 -14.06 4.13
C ASP A 204 -2.82 -13.70 2.71
N GLN A 205 -3.80 -13.72 1.81
CA GLN A 205 -3.64 -13.33 0.43
C GLN A 205 -3.29 -11.85 0.25
N PHE A 206 -3.97 -10.97 0.99
CA PHE A 206 -3.73 -9.54 0.96
C PHE A 206 -2.31 -9.21 1.48
N ARG A 207 -1.86 -9.90 2.53
CA ARG A 207 -0.49 -9.76 3.05
C ARG A 207 0.55 -10.18 2.02
N GLN A 208 0.33 -11.29 1.31
CA GLN A 208 1.23 -11.73 0.23
C GLN A 208 1.28 -10.69 -0.89
N ALA A 209 0.12 -10.16 -1.32
CA ALA A 209 0.07 -9.11 -2.33
C ALA A 209 0.81 -7.84 -1.91
N LEU A 210 0.61 -7.39 -0.66
CA LEU A 210 1.29 -6.20 -0.12
C LEU A 210 2.80 -6.40 0.06
N SER A 211 3.26 -7.61 0.40
CA SER A 211 4.70 -7.88 0.57
C SER A 211 5.51 -7.66 -0.72
N ALA A 212 4.88 -7.83 -1.88
CA ALA A 212 5.47 -7.52 -3.18
C ALA A 212 5.27 -6.05 -3.62
N GLY A 213 4.49 -5.26 -2.87
CA GLY A 213 3.99 -3.94 -3.28
C GLY A 213 5.04 -2.84 -3.42
N TRP A 214 6.20 -2.98 -2.77
CA TRP A 214 7.30 -2.01 -2.88
C TRP A 214 8.12 -2.17 -4.17
N PHE A 215 8.04 -3.32 -4.83
CA PHE A 215 8.80 -3.53 -6.07
C PHE A 215 8.27 -2.67 -7.23
N PRO A 216 6.95 -2.58 -7.47
CA PRO A 216 6.41 -1.72 -8.52
C PRO A 216 6.59 -0.22 -8.31
N THR A 217 6.62 0.25 -7.06
CA THR A 217 6.90 1.67 -6.76
C THR A 217 8.37 1.99 -7.03
N ALA A 218 9.29 1.09 -6.64
CA ALA A 218 10.71 1.25 -6.89
C ALA A 218 11.06 1.15 -8.38
N PHE A 219 10.49 0.19 -9.11
CA PHE A 219 10.86 -0.08 -10.50
C PHE A 219 9.65 -0.04 -11.45
N PRO A 220 9.03 1.14 -11.65
CA PRO A 220 7.78 1.27 -12.38
C PRO A 220 7.91 0.84 -13.85
N SER A 221 9.04 1.07 -14.50
CA SER A 221 9.28 0.65 -15.89
C SER A 221 9.37 -0.87 -16.02
N ILE A 222 10.04 -1.53 -15.06
CA ILE A 222 10.15 -3.00 -15.04
C ILE A 222 8.79 -3.61 -14.74
N SER A 223 8.05 -3.05 -13.78
CA SER A 223 6.71 -3.52 -13.45
C SER A 223 5.69 -3.24 -14.54
N ALA A 224 5.76 -2.11 -15.24
CA ALA A 224 4.92 -1.84 -16.39
C ALA A 224 5.22 -2.82 -17.54
N MET A 225 6.49 -3.10 -17.81
CA MET A 225 6.89 -4.13 -18.78
C MET A 225 6.37 -5.51 -18.36
N ALA A 226 6.51 -5.87 -17.09
CA ALA A 226 6.03 -7.13 -16.55
C ALA A 226 4.51 -7.28 -16.69
N LEU A 227 3.75 -6.21 -16.42
CA LEU A 227 2.29 -6.20 -16.57
C LEU A 227 1.81 -6.25 -18.02
N ASN A 228 2.63 -5.78 -18.97
CA ASN A 228 2.36 -5.87 -20.40
C ASN A 228 2.76 -7.24 -21.00
N LEU A 229 3.54 -8.06 -20.30
CA LEU A 229 3.72 -9.47 -20.63
C LEU A 229 2.40 -10.22 -20.36
N SER A 230 2.03 -11.16 -21.23
CA SER A 230 0.68 -11.73 -21.28
C SER A 230 0.15 -12.20 -19.91
N SER A 231 -1.14 -11.99 -19.66
CA SER A 231 -1.83 -12.35 -18.41
C SER A 231 -1.72 -13.85 -18.05
N THR A 232 -1.45 -14.70 -19.04
CA THR A 232 -1.15 -16.13 -18.88
C THR A 232 0.18 -16.38 -18.17
N PHE A 233 1.17 -15.51 -18.36
CA PHE A 233 2.48 -15.59 -17.70
C PHE A 233 2.42 -14.99 -16.29
N LEU A 234 1.76 -13.84 -16.12
CA LEU A 234 1.59 -13.20 -14.82
C LEU A 234 0.78 -14.04 -13.83
N SER A 235 -0.27 -14.74 -14.29
CA SER A 235 -1.06 -15.65 -13.45
C SER A 235 -0.28 -16.89 -12.98
N ARG A 236 0.87 -17.20 -13.58
CA ARG A 236 1.80 -18.24 -13.11
C ARG A 236 2.83 -17.73 -12.11
N ILE A 237 3.10 -16.43 -12.08
CA ILE A 237 4.17 -15.81 -11.27
C ILE A 237 3.62 -15.07 -10.06
N ILE A 238 2.48 -14.38 -10.23
CA ILE A 238 1.78 -13.67 -9.18
C ILE A 238 0.40 -14.31 -9.08
N PRO A 239 0.19 -15.22 -8.10
CA PRO A 239 -1.16 -15.66 -7.78
C PRO A 239 -2.00 -14.40 -7.56
N ASN A 240 -3.12 -14.26 -8.28
CA ASN A 240 -4.03 -13.15 -8.06
C ASN A 240 -5.12 -13.61 -7.09
N PRO A 241 -4.90 -13.44 -5.78
CA PRO A 241 -5.77 -14.01 -4.77
C PRO A 241 -7.23 -13.55 -4.85
N MET A 242 -7.48 -12.33 -5.31
CA MET A 242 -8.84 -11.82 -5.48
C MET A 242 -9.62 -12.61 -6.54
N MET A 243 -8.94 -13.11 -7.57
CA MET A 243 -9.55 -13.96 -8.59
C MET A 243 -9.87 -15.35 -8.05
N ASP A 244 -9.04 -15.89 -7.17
CA ASP A 244 -9.30 -17.18 -6.51
C ASP A 244 -10.40 -17.09 -5.46
N PHE A 245 -10.47 -16.00 -4.69
CA PHE A 245 -11.60 -15.69 -3.80
C PHE A 245 -12.92 -15.55 -4.57
N ARG A 246 -12.91 -14.85 -5.72
CA ARG A 246 -14.10 -14.74 -6.58
C ARG A 246 -14.53 -16.13 -7.11
N ARG A 247 -13.58 -16.95 -7.54
CA ARG A 247 -13.85 -18.31 -8.07
C ARG A 247 -14.38 -19.26 -6.99
N SER A 248 -13.88 -19.18 -5.76
CA SER A 248 -14.33 -20.04 -4.65
C SER A 248 -15.77 -19.73 -4.22
N ARG A 249 -16.18 -18.46 -4.23
CA ARG A 249 -17.55 -18.02 -3.92
C ARG A 249 -18.54 -18.38 -5.04
N ILE A 250 -18.15 -18.24 -6.32
CA ILE A 250 -18.99 -18.65 -7.46
C ILE A 250 -19.26 -20.17 -7.42
N LYS A 251 -18.27 -20.99 -7.08
CA LYS A 251 -18.45 -22.45 -6.92
C LYS A 251 -19.41 -22.83 -5.76
N LYS A 252 -19.42 -22.06 -4.66
CA LYS A 252 -20.38 -22.28 -3.55
C LYS A 252 -21.81 -21.87 -3.93
N SER A 253 -21.98 -20.81 -4.72
CA SER A 253 -23.30 -20.36 -5.21
C SER A 253 -23.93 -21.32 -6.24
N GLY A 254 -23.12 -22.10 -6.97
CA GLY A 254 -23.60 -23.05 -7.98
C GLY A 254 -24.01 -24.43 -7.47
N ARG A 255 -23.81 -24.74 -6.19
CA ARG A 255 -24.18 -26.02 -5.55
C ARG A 255 -25.51 -25.98 -4.77
N GLY A 256 -26.26 -24.88 -4.90
CA GLY A 256 -27.57 -24.67 -4.27
C GLY A 256 -28.73 -24.70 -5.25
N ARG A 257 -28.63 -25.51 -6.32
CA ARG A 257 -29.77 -25.89 -7.17
C ARG A 257 -29.75 -27.40 -7.36
#